data_AF-T0L5B5-F1
#
_entry.id   AF-T0L5B5-F1
#
_cell.length_a   1.000
_cell.length_b   1.000
_cell.length_c   1.000
_cell.angle_alpha   90.00
_cell.angle_beta   90.00
_cell.angle_gamma   90.00
#
_symmetry.space_group_name_H-M   'P 1'
#
loop_
_entity.id
_entity.type
_entity.pdbx_description
1 polymer ?
#
loop_
_entity_poly.entity_id
_entity_poly.type
_entity_poly.pdbx_seq_one_letter_code
_entity_poly.pdbx_strand_id
1 'polypeptide(L)'
;MPDPYKTLNVSCTDSPHEILKSFKKLRKKYHPDRKTGNRERYDQIMEAYDLILKNPQKYINVNDFIKNYKNSEEEKIEICKIYKKFKGDMRKIIDNLILVEDNEYERIKNIIIKEIENGLVFLKSLRKNLR
;
A
#
# COMPACT_ATOMS: atom_id res chain seq x y z
N MET A 1 -13.65 4.82 -12.87
CA MET A 1 -12.47 5.24 -13.65
C MET A 1 -11.39 4.19 -13.44
N PRO A 2 -10.93 3.50 -14.49
CA PRO A 2 -9.90 2.47 -14.35
C PRO A 2 -8.57 3.09 -13.93
N ASP A 3 -7.78 2.34 -13.17
CA ASP A 3 -6.44 2.73 -12.75
C ASP A 3 -5.55 2.97 -14.00
N PRO A 4 -4.93 4.15 -14.16
CA PRO A 4 -4.17 4.49 -15.35
C PRO A 4 -2.90 3.63 -15.51
N TYR A 5 -2.27 3.20 -14.42
CA TYR A 5 -1.08 2.33 -14.49
C TYR A 5 -1.46 0.92 -14.93
N LYS A 6 -2.58 0.40 -14.42
CA LYS A 6 -3.14 -0.89 -14.87
C LYS A 6 -3.57 -0.84 -16.32
N THR A 7 -4.15 0.27 -16.77
CA THR A 7 -4.54 0.47 -18.18
C THR A 7 -3.32 0.41 -19.11
N LEU A 8 -2.17 0.89 -18.65
CA LEU A 8 -0.90 0.83 -19.38
C LEU A 8 -0.08 -0.44 -19.10
N ASN A 9 -0.59 -1.40 -18.32
CA ASN A 9 0.12 -2.62 -17.88
C ASN A 9 1.51 -2.32 -17.27
N VAL A 10 1.58 -1.30 -16.43
CA VAL A 10 2.80 -0.89 -15.71
C VAL A 10 2.50 -0.74 -14.22
N SER A 11 3.54 -0.76 -13.39
CA SER A 11 3.45 -0.41 -11.98
C SER A 11 3.53 1.11 -11.79
N CYS A 12 2.93 1.62 -10.70
CA CYS A 12 3.13 3.00 -10.28
C CYS A 12 4.57 3.32 -9.86
N THR A 13 5.37 2.28 -9.61
CA THR A 13 6.80 2.37 -9.29
C THR A 13 7.70 2.32 -10.53
N ASP A 14 7.15 2.03 -11.72
CA ASP A 14 7.95 1.90 -12.94
C ASP A 14 8.52 3.26 -13.37
N SER A 15 9.69 3.21 -14.00
CA SER A 15 10.36 4.42 -14.46
C SER A 15 9.55 5.13 -15.56
N PRO A 16 9.67 6.47 -15.71
CA PRO A 16 9.02 7.20 -16.80
C PRO A 16 9.33 6.62 -18.19
N HIS A 17 10.52 6.05 -18.36
CA HIS A 17 10.94 5.38 -19.58
C HIS A 17 10.15 4.09 -19.85
N GLU A 18 9.91 3.26 -18.83
CA GLU A 18 9.11 2.04 -18.95
C GLU A 18 7.64 2.34 -19.24
N ILE A 19 7.09 3.34 -18.56
CA ILE A 19 5.73 3.84 -18.81
C ILE A 19 5.59 4.30 -20.27
N LEU A 20 6.54 5.10 -20.76
CA LEU A 20 6.56 5.56 -22.15
C LEU A 20 6.69 4.41 -23.16
N LYS A 21 7.52 3.41 -22.84
CA LYS A 21 7.73 2.23 -23.67
C LYS A 21 6.45 1.41 -23.78
N SER A 22 5.77 1.16 -22.66
CA SER A 22 4.49 0.44 -22.65
C SER A 22 3.39 1.21 -23.38
N PHE A 23 3.26 2.51 -23.11
CA PHE A 23 2.32 3.40 -23.80
C PHE A 23 2.51 3.36 -25.32
N LYS A 24 3.73 3.54 -25.83
CA LYS A 24 4.02 3.48 -27.28
C LYS A 24 3.63 2.13 -27.88
N LYS A 25 3.89 1.03 -27.17
CA LYS A 25 3.53 -0.33 -27.59
C LYS A 25 2.02 -0.51 -27.67
N LEU A 26 1.29 -0.09 -26.64
CA LEU A 26 -0.17 -0.22 -26.57
C LEU A 26 -0.88 0.71 -27.57
N ARG A 27 -0.44 1.96 -27.69
CA ARG A 27 -0.94 2.92 -28.68
C ARG A 27 -0.79 2.37 -30.10
N LYS A 28 0.38 1.83 -30.43
CA LYS A 28 0.64 1.19 -31.73
C LYS A 28 -0.13 -0.12 -31.91
N LYS A 29 -0.53 -0.82 -30.84
CA LYS A 29 -1.32 -2.06 -30.96
C LYS A 29 -2.80 -1.76 -31.24
N TYR A 30 -3.37 -0.79 -30.54
CA TYR A 30 -4.82 -0.50 -30.56
C TYR A 30 -5.22 0.68 -31.45
N HIS A 31 -4.29 1.27 -32.20
CA HIS A 31 -4.57 2.35 -33.15
C HIS A 31 -5.73 1.98 -34.10
N PRO A 32 -6.72 2.86 -34.33
CA PRO A 32 -7.89 2.57 -35.15
C PRO A 32 -7.54 2.12 -36.59
N ASP A 33 -6.46 2.66 -37.16
CA ASP A 33 -5.98 2.31 -38.51
C ASP A 33 -5.31 0.92 -38.62
N ARG A 34 -5.24 0.15 -37.53
CA ARG A 34 -4.63 -1.18 -37.52
C ARG A 34 -5.69 -2.26 -37.48
N LYS A 35 -5.33 -3.44 -38.00
CA LYS A 35 -6.20 -4.62 -37.96
C LYS A 35 -6.59 -5.03 -36.53
N THR A 36 -5.75 -4.72 -35.54
CA THR A 36 -5.99 -4.94 -34.11
C THR A 36 -6.54 -3.69 -33.39
N GLY A 37 -7.02 -2.72 -34.16
CA GLY A 37 -7.51 -1.45 -33.68
C GLY A 37 -8.72 -1.61 -32.77
N ASN A 38 -8.76 -0.80 -31.72
CA ASN A 38 -9.91 -0.72 -30.83
C ASN A 38 -9.97 0.71 -30.29
N ARG A 39 -10.95 1.48 -30.75
CA ARG A 39 -11.08 2.91 -30.42
C ARG A 39 -11.26 3.14 -28.93
N GLU A 40 -12.09 2.36 -28.26
CA GLU A 40 -12.34 2.47 -26.83
C GLU A 40 -11.06 2.23 -26.02
N ARG A 41 -10.31 1.16 -26.35
CA ARG A 41 -9.01 0.88 -25.73
C ARG A 41 -7.98 1.97 -26.02
N TYR A 42 -7.96 2.49 -27.24
CA TYR A 42 -7.06 3.57 -27.64
C TYR A 42 -7.31 4.83 -26.81
N ASP A 43 -8.57 5.24 -26.68
CA ASP A 43 -8.96 6.42 -25.89
C ASP A 43 -8.59 6.23 -24.41
N GLN A 44 -8.83 5.04 -23.84
CA GLN A 44 -8.41 4.69 -22.47
C GLN A 44 -6.88 4.77 -22.29
N ILE A 45 -6.10 4.30 -23.26
CA ILE A 45 -4.62 4.35 -23.21
C ILE A 45 -4.12 5.80 -23.25
N MET A 46 -4.74 6.64 -24.08
CA MET A 46 -4.39 8.06 -24.20
C MET A 46 -4.73 8.83 -22.92
N GLU A 47 -5.94 8.63 -22.40
CA GLU A 47 -6.40 9.24 -21.15
C GLU A 47 -5.52 8.80 -19.97
N ALA A 48 -5.21 7.50 -19.85
CA ALA A 48 -4.37 6.98 -18.78
C ALA A 48 -2.97 7.62 -18.78
N TYR A 49 -2.36 7.76 -19.95
CA TYR A 49 -1.04 8.40 -20.06
C TYR A 49 -1.06 9.89 -19.71
N ASP A 50 -2.08 10.62 -20.19
CA ASP A 50 -2.26 12.05 -19.87
C ASP A 50 -2.48 12.28 -18.37
N LEU A 51 -3.24 11.41 -17.71
CA LEU A 51 -3.46 11.48 -16.26
C LEU A 51 -2.18 11.26 -15.44
N ILE A 52 -1.33 10.31 -15.86
CA ILE A 52 -0.03 10.05 -15.22
C ILE A 52 0.89 11.27 -15.36
N LEU A 53 0.89 11.91 -16.54
CA LEU A 53 1.68 13.12 -16.76
C LEU A 53 1.19 14.32 -15.94
N LYS A 54 -0.14 14.48 -15.84
CA LYS A 54 -0.76 15.59 -15.10
C LYS A 54 -0.61 15.47 -13.58
N ASN A 55 -0.69 14.25 -13.05
CA ASN A 55 -0.67 14.01 -11.60
C ASN A 55 0.10 12.72 -11.23
N PRO A 56 1.43 12.70 -11.38
CA PRO A 56 2.24 11.50 -11.12
C PRO A 56 2.14 11.00 -9.67
N GLN A 57 1.88 11.91 -8.71
CA GLN A 57 1.76 11.56 -7.29
C GLN A 57 0.36 11.06 -6.89
N LYS A 58 -0.70 11.44 -7.63
CA LYS A 58 -2.11 11.16 -7.27
C LYS A 58 -2.45 9.66 -7.34
N TYR A 59 -1.63 8.90 -8.04
CA TYR A 59 -1.85 7.49 -8.34
C TYR A 59 -0.72 6.58 -7.85
N ILE A 60 0.18 7.10 -7.00
CA ILE A 60 0.80 6.24 -5.99
C ILE A 60 -0.40 5.61 -5.29
N ASN A 61 -0.61 4.31 -5.51
CA ASN A 61 -1.84 3.68 -5.08
C ASN A 61 -1.79 3.51 -3.57
N VAL A 62 -2.12 4.59 -2.86
CA VAL A 62 -2.20 4.66 -1.40
C VAL A 62 -3.07 3.53 -0.89
N ASN A 63 -4.12 3.16 -1.64
CA ASN A 63 -4.98 2.03 -1.30
C ASN A 63 -4.27 0.67 -1.45
N ASP A 64 -3.46 0.47 -2.48
CA ASP A 64 -2.63 -0.74 -2.60
C ASP A 64 -1.58 -0.79 -1.47
N PHE A 65 -0.98 0.35 -1.10
CA PHE A 65 -0.07 0.42 0.04
C PHE A 65 -0.78 0.07 1.35
N ILE A 66 -1.93 0.70 1.65
CA ILE A 66 -2.75 0.39 2.84
C ILE A 66 -3.10 -1.10 2.87
N LYS A 67 -3.54 -1.66 1.74
CA LYS A 67 -3.94 -3.07 1.64
C LYS A 67 -2.76 -4.02 1.87
N ASN A 68 -1.58 -3.69 1.35
CA ASN A 68 -0.39 -4.52 1.47
C ASN A 68 0.30 -4.35 2.83
N TYR A 69 0.14 -3.21 3.49
CA TYR A 69 0.71 -2.92 4.81
C TYR A 69 -0.12 -3.53 5.94
N LYS A 70 -1.46 -3.50 5.88
CA LYS A 70 -2.31 -4.07 6.93
C LYS A 70 -2.10 -5.60 7.04
N ASN A 71 -1.77 -6.05 8.26
CA ASN A 71 -1.38 -7.41 8.65
C ASN A 71 -0.07 -7.91 8.01
N SER A 72 0.73 -7.02 7.43
CA SER A 72 2.04 -7.38 6.90
C SER A 72 3.06 -7.63 8.02
N GLU A 73 4.18 -8.27 7.68
CA GLU A 73 5.27 -8.45 8.64
C GLU A 73 5.88 -7.11 9.06
N GLU A 74 5.90 -6.12 8.17
CA GLU A 74 6.35 -4.76 8.47
C GLU A 74 5.47 -4.08 9.53
N GLU A 75 4.14 -4.17 9.43
CA GLU A 75 3.22 -3.63 10.44
C GLU A 75 3.48 -4.29 11.81
N LYS A 76 3.63 -5.62 11.86
CA LYS A 76 3.92 -6.35 13.11
C LYS A 76 5.24 -5.91 13.74
N ILE A 77 6.30 -5.77 12.94
CA ILE A 77 7.61 -5.32 13.39
C ILE A 77 7.52 -3.90 13.97
N GLU A 78 6.76 -3.01 13.32
CA GLU A 78 6.54 -1.63 13.78
C GLU A 78 5.75 -1.59 15.09
N ILE A 79 4.64 -2.33 15.18
CA ILE A 79 3.87 -2.52 16.41
C ILE A 79 4.79 -2.99 17.55
N CYS A 80 5.65 -3.97 17.31
CA CYS A 80 6.59 -4.48 18.32
C CYS A 80 7.61 -3.43 18.78
N LYS A 81 8.12 -2.59 17.86
CA LYS A 81 9.04 -1.49 18.18
C LYS A 81 8.34 -0.42 19.03
N ILE A 82 7.14 -0.02 18.63
CA ILE A 82 6.35 1.00 19.33
C ILE A 82 5.91 0.47 20.71
N TYR A 83 5.49 -0.79 20.78
CA TYR A 83 5.16 -1.47 22.04
C TYR A 83 6.35 -1.50 23.01
N LYS A 84 7.57 -1.79 22.53
CA LYS A 84 8.80 -1.70 23.36
C LYS A 84 9.11 -0.27 23.80
N LYS A 85 8.93 0.72 22.91
CA LYS A 85 9.16 2.15 23.18
C LYS A 85 8.23 2.68 24.26
N PHE A 86 6.94 2.37 24.18
CA PHE A 86 5.91 2.88 25.09
C PHE A 86 5.50 1.88 26.18
N LYS A 87 6.19 0.74 26.29
CA LYS A 87 6.01 -0.28 27.33
C LYS A 87 4.56 -0.76 27.49
N GLY A 88 3.84 -0.88 26.37
CA GLY A 88 2.45 -1.35 26.35
C GLY A 88 1.37 -0.30 26.63
N ASP A 89 1.71 0.99 26.65
CA ASP A 89 0.72 2.08 26.67
C ASP A 89 -0.03 2.14 25.33
N MET A 90 -1.19 1.49 25.26
CA MET A 90 -1.96 1.30 24.02
C MET A 90 -2.41 2.60 23.36
N ARG A 91 -2.71 3.65 24.14
CA ARG A 91 -3.10 4.95 23.59
C ARG A 91 -1.95 5.55 22.78
N LYS A 92 -0.75 5.59 23.38
CA LYS A 92 0.45 6.07 22.69
C LYS A 92 0.86 5.20 21.51
N ILE A 93 0.59 3.89 21.60
CA ILE A 93 0.87 2.97 20.49
C ILE A 93 0.01 3.33 19.28
N ILE A 94 -1.30 3.52 19.47
CA ILE A 94 -2.22 3.91 18.39
C ILE A 94 -1.86 5.29 17.84
N ASP A 95 -1.61 6.28 18.71
CA ASP A 95 -1.24 7.65 18.28
C ASP A 95 0.04 7.72 17.45
N ASN A 96 0.93 6.72 17.56
CA ASN A 96 2.21 6.67 16.85
C ASN A 96 2.23 5.63 15.71
N LEU A 97 1.18 4.84 15.53
CA LEU A 97 1.08 3.88 14.44
C LEU A 97 0.54 4.56 13.18
N ILE A 98 1.15 4.27 12.05
CA ILE A 98 0.68 4.78 10.76
C ILE A 98 -0.51 3.91 10.31
N LEU A 99 -1.50 4.54 9.66
CA LEU A 99 -2.66 3.87 9.04
C LEU A 99 -3.55 3.10 10.03
N VAL A 100 -3.62 3.57 11.27
CA VAL A 100 -4.50 3.05 12.32
C VAL A 100 -5.53 4.10 12.72
N GLU A 101 -6.79 3.70 12.77
CA GLU A 101 -7.88 4.50 13.35
C GLU A 101 -8.15 4.09 14.80
N ASP A 102 -8.75 4.98 15.60
CA ASP A 102 -9.07 4.72 17.01
C ASP A 102 -9.97 3.49 17.23
N ASN A 103 -10.82 3.18 16.24
CA ASN A 103 -11.70 2.03 16.25
C ASN A 103 -10.96 0.69 16.05
N GLU A 104 -9.68 0.70 15.66
CA GLU A 104 -8.86 -0.50 15.41
C GLU A 104 -8.10 -0.99 16.65
N TYR A 105 -8.38 -0.43 17.84
CA TYR A 105 -7.75 -0.80 19.12
C TYR A 105 -7.69 -2.31 19.34
N GLU A 106 -8.81 -3.02 19.13
CA GLU A 106 -8.90 -4.46 19.41
C GLU A 106 -8.09 -5.27 18.38
N ARG A 107 -7.96 -4.79 17.14
CA ARG A 107 -7.10 -5.41 16.11
C ARG A 107 -5.64 -5.37 16.54
N ILE A 108 -5.14 -4.19 16.90
CA ILE A 108 -3.76 -3.98 17.32
C ILE A 108 -3.45 -4.78 18.59
N LYS A 109 -4.36 -4.76 19.56
CA LYS A 109 -4.24 -5.57 20.79
C LYS A 109 -4.13 -7.07 20.48
N ASN A 110 -4.96 -7.60 19.60
CA ASN A 110 -4.91 -9.01 19.21
C ASN A 110 -3.61 -9.37 18.49
N ILE A 111 -3.06 -8.47 17.67
CA ILE A 111 -1.73 -8.66 17.05
C ILE A 111 -0.66 -8.73 18.13
N ILE A 112 -0.63 -7.79 19.07
CA ILE A 112 0.36 -7.77 20.17
C ILE A 112 0.29 -9.05 21.00
N ILE A 113 -0.92 -9.51 21.36
CA ILE A 113 -1.11 -10.75 22.13
C ILE A 113 -0.50 -11.94 21.37
N LYS A 114 -0.81 -12.09 20.07
CA LYS A 114 -0.24 -13.15 19.23
C LYS A 114 1.28 -13.07 19.15
N GLU A 115 1.86 -11.87 19.01
CA GLU A 115 3.32 -11.70 18.94
C GLU A 115 4.02 -11.97 20.29
N ILE A 116 3.33 -11.79 21.41
CA ILE A 116 3.81 -12.20 22.74
C ILE A 116 3.74 -13.72 22.88
N GLU A 117 2.64 -14.36 22.46
CA GLU A 117 2.47 -15.82 22.46
C GLU A 117 3.51 -16.53 21.58
N ASN A 118 3.82 -15.95 20.41
CA ASN A 118 4.87 -16.41 19.50
C ASN A 118 6.30 -16.25 20.07
N GLY A 119 6.45 -15.61 21.24
CA GLY A 119 7.74 -15.41 21.91
C GLY A 119 8.66 -14.37 21.23
N LEU A 120 8.15 -13.60 20.26
CA LEU A 120 8.92 -12.59 19.53
C LEU A 120 9.05 -11.28 20.33
N VAL A 121 8.14 -11.04 21.27
CA VAL A 121 8.15 -9.87 22.16
C VAL A 121 8.39 -10.29 23.61
N PHE A 122 9.67 -10.31 24.02
CA PHE A 122 10.02 -10.46 25.44
C PHE A 122 9.91 -9.11 26.17
N LEU A 123 8.86 -8.94 26.98
CA LEU A 123 8.87 -7.90 28.02
C LEU A 123 9.11 -8.52 29.40
N LYS A 124 10.33 -8.31 29.93
CA LYS A 124 10.64 -8.47 31.36
C LYS A 124 9.70 -7.66 32.28
N SER A 125 8.98 -6.66 31.76
CA SER A 125 8.15 -5.73 32.55
C SER A 125 6.74 -6.25 32.88
N LEU A 126 6.25 -7.32 32.25
CA LEU A 126 4.92 -7.85 32.55
C LEU A 126 4.86 -8.56 33.92
N ARG A 127 6.02 -8.90 34.51
CA ARG A 127 6.11 -9.55 35.82
C ARG A 127 5.84 -8.63 37.01
N LYS A 128 5.74 -7.31 36.82
CA LYS A 128 5.54 -6.34 37.92
C LYS A 128 4.12 -5.78 38.03
N ASN A 129 3.31 -5.84 36.98
CA ASN A 129 1.94 -5.28 36.96
C ASN A 129 0.84 -6.36 37.03
N LEU A 130 1.21 -7.58 37.40
CA LEU A 130 0.31 -8.72 37.69
C LEU A 130 0.33 -9.09 39.18
N ARG A 131 0.68 -8.14 40.06
CA ARG A 131 0.47 -8.22 41.50
C ARG A 131 -0.38 -7.05 41.95
#